data_AF-A0A4S5E059-F1
#
_entry.id   AF-A0A4S5E059-F1
#
_cell.length_a   1.000
_cell.length_b   1.000
_cell.length_c   1.000
_cell.angle_alpha   90.00
_cell.angle_beta   90.00
_cell.angle_gamma   90.00
#
_symmetry.space_group_name_H-M   'P 1'
#
loop_
_entity.id
_entity.type
_entity.pdbx_description
1 polymer ?
#
loop_
_entity_poly.entity_id
_entity_poly.type
_entity_poly.pdbx_seq_one_letter_code
_entity_poly.pdbx_strand_id
1 'polypeptide(L)'
;MADDCVESLEATINETLRLLMTRTGGRQVDVAEVLGITQSSMSHRLQGYSTWKVDDLAKVAAHFGLTASELISGYTAIGATGRLPAARARTTRTRTRAA
;
A
#
# COMPACT_ATOMS: atom_id res chain seq x y z
N MET A 1 -0.19 -31.41 -7.06
CA MET A 1 -1.28 -30.45 -6.78
C MET A 1 -1.02 -29.82 -5.42
N ALA A 2 0.04 -29.01 -5.30
CA ALA A 2 0.47 -28.39 -4.04
C ALA A 2 1.18 -27.04 -4.30
N ASP A 3 0.76 -26.31 -5.33
CA ASP A 3 1.25 -24.95 -5.62
C ASP A 3 0.32 -23.86 -5.05
N ASP A 4 -0.78 -24.25 -4.38
CA ASP A 4 -1.90 -23.35 -4.07
C ASP A 4 -1.97 -22.92 -2.59
N CYS A 5 -0.86 -22.95 -1.85
CA CYS A 5 -0.86 -22.64 -0.41
C CYS A 5 0.20 -21.62 0.05
N VAL A 6 0.91 -20.98 -0.88
CA VAL A 6 1.77 -19.85 -0.53
C VAL A 6 1.38 -18.69 -1.43
N GLU A 7 0.61 -17.75 -0.88
CA GLU A 7 0.40 -16.47 -1.54
C GLU A 7 1.79 -15.87 -1.85
N SER A 8 2.00 -15.49 -3.12
CA SER A 8 3.28 -14.91 -3.53
C SER A 8 3.56 -13.67 -2.69
N LEU A 9 4.83 -13.50 -2.28
CA LEU A 9 5.25 -12.31 -1.54
C LEU A 9 4.86 -11.01 -2.26
N GLU A 10 4.89 -11.04 -3.60
CA GLU A 10 4.47 -9.92 -4.44
C GLU A 10 2.97 -9.61 -4.28
N ALA A 11 2.13 -10.63 -4.12
CA ALA A 11 0.71 -10.46 -3.87
C ALA A 11 0.46 -9.85 -2.48
N THR A 12 1.15 -10.33 -1.44
CA THR A 12 1.11 -9.74 -0.09
C THR A 12 1.56 -8.28 -0.08
N ILE A 13 2.65 -7.94 -0.80
CA ILE A 13 3.12 -6.56 -0.94
C ILE A 13 2.04 -5.71 -1.63
N ASN A 14 1.51 -6.19 -2.76
CA ASN A 14 0.50 -5.47 -3.53
C ASN A 14 -0.79 -5.23 -2.73
N GLU A 15 -1.27 -6.22 -1.98
CA GLU A 15 -2.41 -6.09 -1.09
C GLU A 15 -2.13 -5.05 0.01
N THR A 16 -0.98 -5.18 0.67
CA THR A 16 -0.57 -4.27 1.75
C THR A 16 -0.54 -2.83 1.25
N LEU A 17 0.04 -2.57 0.07
CA LEU A 17 0.06 -1.25 -0.54
C LEU A 17 -1.33 -0.71 -0.84
N ARG A 18 -2.24 -1.53 -1.38
CA ARG A 18 -3.64 -1.12 -1.63
C ARG A 18 -4.34 -0.72 -0.34
N LEU A 19 -4.14 -1.48 0.73
CA LEU A 19 -4.75 -1.19 2.04
C LEU A 19 -4.14 0.06 2.70
N LEU A 20 -2.82 0.24 2.61
CA LEU A 20 -2.14 1.44 3.10
C LEU A 20 -2.58 2.70 2.33
N MET A 21 -2.67 2.64 1.01
CA MET A 21 -3.22 3.73 0.18
C MET A 21 -4.68 4.03 0.56
N THR A 22 -5.52 3.00 0.70
CA THR A 22 -6.92 3.17 1.13
C THR A 22 -7.02 3.84 2.50
N ARG A 23 -6.19 3.41 3.45
CA ARG A 23 -6.16 3.94 4.81
C ARG A 23 -5.72 5.41 4.84
N THR A 24 -4.65 5.75 4.13
CA THR A 24 -4.05 7.09 4.14
C THR A 24 -4.75 8.06 3.18
N GLY A 25 -5.54 7.55 2.24
CA GLY A 25 -6.09 8.35 1.13
C GLY A 25 -5.12 8.55 -0.03
N GLY A 26 -4.00 7.82 -0.04
CA GLY A 26 -3.00 7.84 -1.11
C GLY A 26 -3.52 7.23 -2.41
N ARG A 27 -2.90 7.61 -3.51
CA ARG A 27 -3.18 7.16 -4.87
C ARG A 27 -1.97 6.41 -5.42
N GLN A 28 -2.19 5.59 -6.46
CA GLN A 28 -1.11 4.88 -7.15
C GLN A 28 -0.06 5.84 -7.71
N VAL A 29 -0.47 7.04 -8.15
CA VAL A 29 0.45 8.06 -8.67
C VAL A 29 1.43 8.55 -7.59
N ASP A 30 0.97 8.72 -6.35
CA ASP A 30 1.82 9.19 -5.24
C ASP A 30 2.95 8.17 -4.96
N VAL A 31 2.63 6.87 -4.99
CA VAL A 31 3.62 5.80 -4.83
C VAL A 31 4.53 5.69 -6.07
N ALA A 32 4.00 5.95 -7.26
CA ALA A 32 4.79 5.94 -8.50
C ALA A 32 5.83 7.06 -8.52
N GLU A 33 5.47 8.25 -8.04
CA GLU A 33 6.37 9.40 -7.90
C GLU A 33 7.54 9.09 -6.96
N VAL A 34 7.30 8.41 -5.83
CA VAL A 34 8.35 7.95 -4.90
C VAL A 34 9.39 7.06 -5.58
N LEU A 35 8.96 6.27 -6.56
CA LEU A 35 9.82 5.36 -7.30
C LEU A 35 10.41 5.97 -8.58
N GLY A 36 9.97 7.17 -8.97
CA GLY A 36 10.35 7.79 -10.24
C GLY A 36 9.84 7.01 -11.46
N ILE A 37 8.69 6.34 -11.35
CA ILE A 37 8.06 5.59 -12.44
C ILE A 37 6.70 6.18 -12.82
N THR A 38 6.16 5.74 -13.95
CA THR A 38 4.81 6.17 -14.36
C THR A 38 3.72 5.49 -13.52
N GLN A 39 2.55 6.13 -13.42
CA GLN A 39 1.36 5.51 -12.82
C GLN A 39 0.99 4.19 -13.53
N SER A 40 1.15 4.10 -14.84
CA SER A 40 0.90 2.88 -15.62
C SER A 40 1.83 1.74 -15.20
N SER A 41 3.12 2.02 -15.02
CA SER A 41 4.09 1.05 -14.50
C SER A 41 3.74 0.60 -13.08
N MET A 42 3.28 1.52 -12.23
CA MET A 42 2.79 1.18 -10.90
C MET A 42 1.54 0.29 -10.95
N SER A 43 0.60 0.61 -11.84
CA SER A 43 -0.61 -0.19 -12.03
C SER A 43 -0.29 -1.62 -12.46
N HIS A 44 0.67 -1.80 -13.38
CA HIS A 44 1.16 -3.11 -13.80
C HIS A 44 1.76 -3.90 -12.63
N ARG A 45 2.58 -3.27 -11.78
CA ARG A 45 3.13 -3.92 -10.58
C ARG A 45 2.04 -4.37 -9.63
N LEU A 46 1.08 -3.48 -9.33
CA LEU A 46 -0.03 -3.80 -8.44
C LEU A 46 -0.95 -4.89 -9.00
N GLN A 47 -0.99 -5.10 -10.32
CA GLN A 47 -1.72 -6.18 -10.97
C GLN A 47 -0.91 -7.49 -11.05
N GLY A 48 0.35 -7.49 -10.63
CA GLY A 48 1.23 -8.66 -10.67
C GLY A 48 1.92 -8.89 -12.02
N TYR A 49 1.84 -7.93 -12.95
CA TYR A 49 2.49 -8.03 -14.27
C TYR A 49 3.98 -7.62 -14.26
N SER A 50 4.48 -7.11 -13.14
CA SER A 50 5.87 -6.69 -12.99
C SER A 50 6.35 -6.90 -11.56
N THR A 51 7.61 -7.28 -11.41
CA THR A 51 8.22 -7.60 -10.11
C THR A 51 8.73 -6.36 -9.38
N TRP A 52 8.84 -6.48 -8.06
CA TRP A 52 9.43 -5.46 -7.21
C TRP A 52 10.94 -5.63 -7.11
N LYS A 53 11.68 -4.51 -7.18
CA LYS A 53 13.08 -4.49 -6.75
C LYS A 53 13.14 -4.33 -5.25
N VAL A 54 14.10 -4.96 -4.59
CA VAL A 54 14.28 -4.84 -3.13
C VAL A 54 14.45 -3.38 -2.70
N ASP A 55 15.21 -2.58 -3.47
CA ASP A 55 15.39 -1.14 -3.21
C ASP A 55 14.10 -0.32 -3.35
N ASP A 56 13.14 -0.78 -4.17
CA ASP A 56 11.85 -0.12 -4.32
C ASP A 56 11.01 -0.31 -3.04
N LEU A 57 11.12 -1.48 -2.40
CA LEU A 57 10.38 -1.78 -1.16
C LEU A 57 10.78 -0.85 -0.02
N ALA A 58 12.08 -0.55 0.12
CA ALA A 58 12.56 0.40 1.13
C ALA A 58 11.99 1.82 0.89
N LYS A 59 11.97 2.29 -0.36
CA LYS A 59 11.46 3.62 -0.72
C LYS A 59 9.95 3.73 -0.45
N VAL A 60 9.18 2.73 -0.87
CA VAL A 60 7.73 2.73 -0.66
C VAL A 60 7.38 2.55 0.81
N ALA A 61 8.08 1.69 1.55
CA ALA A 61 7.85 1.56 2.98
C ALA A 61 8.10 2.89 3.72
N ALA A 62 9.19 3.59 3.37
CA ALA A 62 9.52 4.89 3.94
C ALA A 62 8.42 5.95 3.69
N HIS A 63 7.78 5.93 2.52
CA HIS A 63 6.64 6.81 2.21
C HIS A 63 5.47 6.63 3.20
N PHE A 64 5.26 5.42 3.73
CA PHE A 64 4.25 5.14 4.75
C PHE A 64 4.78 5.21 6.19
N GLY A 65 6.04 5.60 6.40
CA GLY A 65 6.68 5.62 7.72
C GLY A 65 6.97 4.22 8.28
N LEU A 66 7.17 3.24 7.40
CA LEU A 66 7.44 1.83 7.72
C LEU A 66 8.84 1.41 7.24
N THR A 67 9.31 0.27 7.74
CA THR A 67 10.47 -0.47 7.24
C THR A 67 10.05 -1.45 6.13
N ALA A 68 11.01 -1.87 5.29
CA ALA A 68 10.73 -2.88 4.27
C ALA A 68 10.23 -4.21 4.86
N SER A 69 10.76 -4.62 6.02
CA SER A 69 10.31 -5.81 6.74
C SER A 69 8.87 -5.69 7.22
N GLU A 70 8.48 -4.53 7.75
CA GLU A 70 7.07 -4.26 8.11
C GLU A 70 6.17 -4.34 6.86
N LEU A 71 6.58 -3.74 5.73
CA LEU A 71 5.81 -3.80 4.48
C LEU A 71 5.59 -5.24 4.00
N ILE A 72 6.65 -6.05 4.01
CA ILE A 72 6.62 -7.45 3.57
C ILE A 72 5.79 -8.33 4.53
N SER A 73 5.72 -7.96 5.82
CA SER A 73 4.98 -8.74 6.83
C SER A 73 3.46 -8.77 6.62
N GLY A 74 2.93 -7.89 5.78
CA GLY A 74 1.51 -7.81 5.48
C GLY A 74 0.75 -6.82 6.36
N TYR A 75 -0.37 -6.31 5.85
CA TYR A 75 -1.17 -5.29 6.53
C TYR A 75 -1.64 -5.68 7.94
N THR A 76 -2.06 -6.94 8.14
CA THR A 76 -2.51 -7.44 9.45
C THR A 76 -1.39 -7.44 10.49
N ALA A 77 -0.17 -7.83 10.10
CA ALA A 77 0.98 -7.85 11.00
C ALA A 77 1.41 -6.42 11.41
N ILE A 78 1.40 -5.46 10.48
CA ILE A 78 1.62 -4.04 10.77
C ILE A 78 0.55 -3.51 11.75
N GLY A 79 -0.69 -3.95 11.57
CA GLY A 79 -1.81 -3.63 12.46
C GLY A 79 -1.60 -4.15 13.88
N ALA A 80 -1.15 -5.39 14.02
CA ALA A 80 -0.91 -6.04 15.31
C ALA A 80 0.18 -5.33 16.15
N THR A 81 1.14 -4.67 15.50
CA THR A 81 2.20 -3.89 16.18
C THR A 81 1.83 -2.43 16.43
N GLY A 82 0.63 -1.99 16.02
CA GLY A 82 0.19 -0.60 16.16
C GLY A 82 0.93 0.39 15.26
N ARG A 83 1.60 -0.10 14.21
CA ARG A 83 2.48 0.70 13.33
C ARG A 83 1.79 1.24 12.09
N LEU A 84 0.49 0.97 11.91
CA LEU A 84 -0.26 1.47 10.76
C LEU A 84 -0.24 3.01 10.72
N PRO A 85 -0.06 3.61 9.53
CA PRO A 85 -0.06 5.07 9.38
C PRO A 85 -1.42 5.67 9.78
N ALA A 86 -1.47 6.98 10.03
CA ALA A 86 -2.71 7.64 10.39
C ALA A 86 -3.79 7.44 9.29
N ALA A 87 -5.01 7.09 9.70
CA ALA A 87 -6.11 6.99 8.75
C ALA A 87 -6.52 8.39 8.27
N ARG A 88 -6.90 8.50 6.99
CA ARG A 88 -7.41 9.74 6.41
C ARG A 88 -8.60 10.22 7.23
N ALA A 89 -8.54 11.48 7.69
CA ALA A 89 -9.66 12.10 8.37
C ALA A 89 -10.90 12.08 7.47
N ARG A 90 -11.97 11.41 7.91
CA ARG A 90 -13.27 11.50 7.24
C ARG A 90 -13.80 12.90 7.44
N THR A 91 -13.82 13.71 6.39
CA THR A 91 -14.56 14.98 6.39
C THR A 91 -16.05 14.67 6.49
N THR A 92 -16.63 14.79 7.68
CA THR A 92 -18.08 14.77 7.87
C THR A 92 -18.66 16.00 7.19
N ARG A 93 -19.26 15.82 6.01
CA ARG A 93 -20.02 16.89 5.36
C ARG A 93 -21.30 17.12 6.16
N THR A 94 -21.27 18.07 7.09
CA THR A 94 -22.46 18.52 7.81
C THR A 94 -23.48 19.00 6.79
N ARG A 95 -24.55 18.22 6.60
CA ARG A 95 -25.63 18.59 5.70
C ARG A 95 -26.50 19.60 6.47
N THR A 96 -26.18 20.88 6.33
CA THR A 96 -27.03 21.95 6.87
C THR A 96 -28.37 21.89 6.13
N ARG A 97 -29.42 21.49 6.84
CA ARG A 97 -30.80 21.55 6.35
C ARG A 97 -31.25 23.01 6.48
N ALA A 98 -31.42 23.69 5.35
CA ALA A 98 -32.07 25.00 5.30
C ALA A 98 -33.55 24.84 5.67
N ALA A 99 -34.04 25.75 6.49
CA ALA A 99 -35.42 25.84 6.99
C ALA A 99 -36.37 26.43 5.94
#